data_AF-C4RJL5-F1
#
_entry.id   AF-C4RJL5-F1
#
_cell.length_a   1.000
_cell.length_b   1.000
_cell.length_c   1.000
_cell.angle_alpha   90.00
_cell.angle_beta   90.00
_cell.angle_gamma   90.00
#
_symmetry.space_group_name_H-M   'P 1'
#
loop_
_entity.id
_entity.type
_entity.pdbx_description
1 polymer ?
#
loop_
_entity_poly.entity_id
_entity_poly.type
_entity_poly.pdbx_seq_one_letter_code
_entity_poly.pdbx_strand_id
1 'polypeptide(L)'
;MGQKSRVGVSAAEETQRAIVRMLREAGALEVHVRISSPPVNWPCFYGIDFATRAELLANGLDNEGIRRSIGADTLGYVSLPGLIAATEQPKTRLCRACFDGEYPIELPAGNLIGKHVLEGVGRRVADAPDALGHVVPPLVATSGGATVHRP
;
A
#
# COMPACT_ATOMS: atom_id res chain seq x y z
N MET A 1 6.89 -31.01 -10.94
CA MET A 1 7.44 -30.68 -9.62
C MET A 1 7.28 -29.16 -9.41
N GLY A 2 6.07 -28.64 -9.32
CA GLY A 2 5.35 -28.48 -8.05
C GLY A 2 5.62 -27.11 -7.38
N GLN A 3 5.50 -26.00 -8.11
CA GLN A 3 5.47 -24.65 -7.52
C GLN A 3 4.19 -24.52 -6.71
N LYS A 4 4.27 -24.79 -5.41
CA LYS A 4 3.18 -24.51 -4.48
C LYS A 4 2.94 -23.01 -4.45
N SER A 5 1.73 -22.62 -4.85
CA SER A 5 1.08 -21.35 -4.60
C SER A 5 1.36 -20.89 -3.16
N ARG A 6 2.35 -20.02 -2.97
CA ARG A 6 2.47 -19.20 -1.76
C ARG A 6 1.68 -17.95 -2.07
N VAL A 7 0.49 -17.85 -1.45
CA VAL A 7 -0.24 -16.59 -1.33
C VAL A 7 0.78 -15.54 -0.89
N GLY A 8 0.92 -14.46 -1.68
CA GLY A 8 1.95 -13.44 -1.48
C GLY A 8 1.87 -12.90 -0.06
N VAL A 9 2.91 -13.12 0.74
CA VAL A 9 3.11 -12.43 2.01
C VAL A 9 4.08 -11.32 1.69
N SER A 10 3.70 -10.07 1.93
CA SER A 10 4.59 -8.94 1.71
C SER A 10 5.81 -9.01 2.64
N ALA A 11 6.95 -8.47 2.22
CA ALA A 11 8.18 -8.45 3.05
C ALA A 11 7.96 -7.80 4.44
N ALA A 12 7.04 -6.84 4.52
CA ALA A 12 6.62 -6.23 5.78
C ALA A 12 5.90 -7.23 6.70
N GLU A 13 5.00 -8.06 6.15
CA GLU A 13 4.27 -9.08 6.91
C GLU A 13 5.17 -10.23 7.36
N GLU A 14 6.18 -10.62 6.56
CA GLU A 14 7.16 -11.65 6.95
C GLU A 14 7.96 -11.22 8.19
N THR A 15 8.40 -9.95 8.21
CA THR A 15 9.12 -9.38 9.36
C THR A 15 8.23 -9.32 10.59
N GLN A 16 6.98 -8.85 10.46
CA GLN A 16 6.04 -8.77 11.57
C GLN A 16 5.71 -10.15 12.15
N ARG A 17 5.48 -11.15 11.29
CA ARG A 17 5.25 -12.54 11.72
C ARG A 17 6.41 -13.09 12.54
N ALA A 18 7.65 -12.83 12.12
CA ALA A 18 8.83 -13.26 12.86
C ALA A 18 8.88 -12.63 14.27
N ILE A 19 8.60 -11.33 14.36
CA ILE A 19 8.57 -10.60 15.65
C ILE A 19 7.46 -11.15 16.57
N VAL A 20 6.24 -11.31 16.05
CA VAL A 20 5.12 -11.88 16.83
C VAL A 20 5.48 -13.27 17.35
N ARG A 21 6.09 -14.10 16.52
CA ARG A 21 6.55 -15.44 16.91
C ARG A 21 7.57 -15.37 18.05
N MET A 22 8.59 -14.52 17.93
CA MET A 22 9.61 -14.35 18.97
C MET A 22 9.00 -13.89 20.31
N LEU A 23 8.03 -12.97 20.28
CA LEU A 23 7.33 -12.51 21.48
C LEU A 23 6.54 -13.64 22.15
N ARG A 24 5.85 -14.48 21.36
CA ARG A 24 5.12 -15.65 21.90
C ARG A 24 6.06 -16.70 22.47
N GLU A 25 7.19 -16.97 21.81
CA GLU A 25 8.22 -17.89 22.30
C GLU A 25 8.85 -17.38 23.62
N ALA A 26 8.88 -16.07 23.84
CA ALA A 26 9.29 -15.45 25.10
C ALA A 26 8.22 -15.50 26.21
N GLY A 27 7.03 -16.07 25.96
CA GLY A 27 5.97 -16.24 26.94
C GLY A 27 4.95 -15.09 27.01
N ALA A 28 4.85 -14.25 25.96
CA ALA A 28 3.80 -13.23 25.90
C ALA A 28 2.40 -13.87 25.88
N LEU A 29 1.52 -13.40 26.78
CA LEU A 29 0.13 -13.86 26.85
C LEU A 29 -0.68 -13.42 25.62
N GLU A 30 -0.56 -12.14 25.27
CA GLU A 30 -1.20 -11.52 24.10
C GLU A 30 -0.20 -10.61 23.38
N VAL A 31 -0.34 -10.51 22.06
CA VAL A 31 0.48 -9.68 21.18
C VAL A 31 -0.45 -8.81 20.33
N HIS A 32 -0.42 -7.50 20.59
CA HIS A 32 -1.22 -6.51 19.87
C HIS A 32 -0.33 -5.67 18.96
N VAL A 33 -0.53 -5.77 17.64
CA VAL A 33 0.28 -5.04 16.66
C VAL A 33 -0.38 -3.69 16.33
N ARG A 34 0.40 -2.61 16.35
CA ARG A 34 -0.05 -1.25 16.01
C ARG A 34 0.86 -0.66 14.94
N ILE A 35 0.28 -0.29 13.81
CA ILE A 35 0.98 0.26 12.66
C ILE A 35 0.71 1.77 12.61
N SER A 36 1.79 2.55 12.60
CA SER A 36 1.78 4.02 12.65
C SER A 36 1.37 4.69 11.35
N SER A 37 1.08 3.92 10.30
CA SER A 37 0.54 4.40 9.03
C SER A 37 -0.86 3.81 8.78
N PRO A 38 -1.68 4.46 7.94
CA PRO A 38 -2.82 3.81 7.31
C PRO A 38 -2.38 2.65 6.41
N PRO A 39 -3.29 1.74 6.04
CA PRO A 39 -3.02 0.69 5.05
C PRO A 39 -2.63 1.30 3.69
N VAL A 40 -1.50 0.85 3.14
CA VAL A 40 -1.03 1.24 1.81
C VAL A 40 -1.78 0.41 0.78
N ASN A 41 -2.69 1.05 0.06
CA ASN A 41 -3.49 0.38 -0.96
C ASN A 41 -2.95 0.66 -2.36
N TRP A 42 -2.30 1.81 -2.58
CA TRP A 42 -1.93 2.29 -3.90
C TRP A 42 -0.40 2.40 -4.06
N PRO A 43 0.14 2.09 -5.26
CA PRO A 43 1.55 2.23 -5.54
C PRO A 43 1.99 3.71 -5.50
N CYS A 44 3.26 3.97 -5.18
CA CYS A 44 3.79 5.33 -5.27
C CYS A 44 4.46 5.55 -6.63
N PHE A 45 4.22 6.71 -7.24
CA PHE A 45 4.87 7.13 -8.50
C PHE A 45 5.89 8.26 -8.29
N TYR A 46 6.12 8.65 -7.05
CA TYR A 46 7.01 9.76 -6.69
C TYR A 46 8.31 9.29 -6.03
N GLY A 47 8.73 8.05 -6.33
CA GLY A 47 10.06 7.53 -5.97
C GLY A 47 10.12 6.63 -4.73
N ILE A 48 8.98 6.30 -4.09
CA ILE A 48 8.95 5.26 -3.05
C ILE A 48 8.64 3.91 -3.69
N ASP A 49 9.46 2.91 -3.43
CA ASP A 49 9.27 1.57 -3.98
C ASP A 49 8.16 0.80 -3.22
N PHE A 50 6.95 0.82 -3.77
CA PHE A 50 5.85 -0.05 -3.33
C PHE A 50 5.58 -1.17 -4.31
N ALA A 51 4.99 -2.26 -3.80
CA ALA A 51 4.45 -3.33 -4.62
C ALA A 51 3.42 -2.76 -5.63
N THR A 52 3.26 -3.45 -6.76
CA THR A 52 2.30 -3.03 -7.78
C THR A 52 0.88 -3.09 -7.22
N ARG A 53 -0.06 -2.34 -7.84
CA ARG A 53 -1.48 -2.37 -7.43
C ARG A 53 -2.05 -3.78 -7.43
N ALA A 54 -1.70 -4.61 -8.42
CA ALA A 54 -2.12 -6.00 -8.48
C ALA A 54 -1.57 -6.83 -7.33
N GLU A 55 -0.33 -6.63 -6.92
CA GLU A 55 0.27 -7.32 -5.76
C GLU A 55 -0.33 -6.83 -4.44
N LEU A 56 -0.60 -5.53 -4.30
CA LEU A 56 -1.29 -4.97 -3.12
C LEU A 56 -2.71 -5.52 -3.00
N LEU A 57 -3.45 -5.58 -4.11
CA LEU A 57 -4.82 -6.14 -4.15
C LEU A 57 -4.84 -7.66 -4.02
N ALA A 58 -3.85 -8.37 -4.58
CA ALA A 58 -3.72 -9.82 -4.42
C ALA A 58 -3.33 -10.20 -2.98
N ASN A 59 -2.57 -9.33 -2.31
CA ASN A 59 -2.31 -9.46 -0.88
C ASN A 59 -3.56 -9.17 -0.04
N GLY A 60 -4.60 -8.53 -0.62
CA GLY A 60 -6.06 -8.77 -0.53
C GLY A 60 -6.72 -9.12 0.79
N LEU A 61 -5.96 -9.16 1.87
CA LEU A 61 -6.39 -9.48 3.19
C LEU A 61 -7.00 -8.19 3.73
N ASP A 62 -8.27 -8.28 4.09
CA ASP A 62 -8.83 -7.36 5.06
C ASP A 62 -7.92 -7.30 6.30
N ASN A 63 -8.06 -6.23 7.11
CA ASN A 63 -7.26 -6.09 8.33
C ASN A 63 -7.28 -7.35 9.20
N GLU A 64 -8.38 -8.11 9.15
CA GLU A 64 -8.58 -9.36 9.86
C GLU A 64 -7.72 -10.50 9.27
N GLY A 65 -7.65 -10.60 7.94
CA GLY A 65 -6.74 -11.48 7.22
C GLY A 65 -5.28 -11.19 7.53
N ILE A 66 -4.87 -9.92 7.56
CA ILE A 66 -3.48 -9.53 7.90
C ILE A 66 -3.19 -9.91 9.35
N ARG A 67 -4.11 -9.62 10.28
CA ARG A 67 -3.96 -10.02 11.70
C ARG A 67 -3.73 -11.52 11.85
N ARG A 68 -4.53 -12.34 11.15
CA ARG A 68 -4.36 -13.80 11.13
C ARG A 68 -3.05 -14.20 10.48
N SER A 69 -2.67 -13.54 9.40
CA SER A 69 -1.42 -13.82 8.69
C SER A 69 -0.24 -13.61 9.64
N ILE A 70 -0.14 -12.50 10.37
CA ILE A 70 0.98 -12.24 11.28
C ILE A 70 0.90 -12.99 12.62
N GLY A 71 -0.28 -13.54 12.98
CA GLY A 71 -0.48 -14.30 14.22
C GLY A 71 -0.71 -13.45 15.47
N ALA A 72 -1.13 -12.20 15.29
CA ALA A 72 -1.41 -11.26 16.38
C ALA A 72 -2.82 -11.43 16.95
N ASP A 73 -3.03 -11.07 18.22
CA ASP A 73 -4.34 -11.10 18.88
C ASP A 73 -5.22 -9.94 18.41
N THR A 74 -4.63 -8.76 18.23
CA THR A 74 -5.29 -7.62 17.58
C THR A 74 -4.33 -6.88 16.66
N LEU A 75 -4.87 -6.29 15.59
CA LEU A 75 -4.14 -5.42 14.68
C LEU A 75 -4.86 -4.07 14.59
N GLY A 76 -4.10 -2.98 14.64
CA GLY A 76 -4.64 -1.63 14.51
C GLY A 76 -3.75 -0.76 13.62
N TYR A 77 -4.37 0.05 12.77
CA TYR A 77 -3.73 1.04 11.94
C TYR A 77 -4.13 2.44 12.40
N VAL A 78 -3.23 3.42 12.23
CA VAL A 78 -3.61 4.83 12.32
C VAL A 78 -4.58 5.16 11.18
N SER A 79 -5.66 5.88 11.49
CA SER A 79 -6.61 6.33 10.47
C SER A 79 -5.98 7.41 9.58
N LEU A 80 -6.38 7.50 8.31
CA LEU A 80 -5.89 8.56 7.42
C LEU A 80 -6.14 9.98 7.99
N PRO A 81 -7.32 10.31 8.55
CA PRO A 81 -7.53 11.59 9.22
C PRO A 81 -6.59 11.79 10.43
N GLY A 82 -6.33 10.73 11.21
CA GLY A 82 -5.42 10.77 12.34
C GLY A 82 -3.97 11.01 11.91
N LEU A 83 -3.52 10.37 10.82
CA LEU A 83 -2.22 10.62 10.23
C LEU A 83 -2.09 12.09 9.80
N ILE A 84 -3.07 12.60 9.04
CA ILE A 84 -3.06 13.99 8.56
C ILE A 84 -2.98 14.96 9.76
N ALA A 85 -3.82 14.76 10.78
CA ALA A 85 -3.81 15.59 11.98
C ALA A 85 -2.43 15.57 12.69
N ALA A 86 -1.79 14.40 12.78
CA ALA A 86 -0.49 14.25 13.41
C ALA A 86 0.66 14.92 12.65
N THR A 87 0.51 15.18 11.34
CA THR A 87 1.53 15.92 10.57
C THR A 87 1.50 17.43 10.80
N GLU A 88 0.43 17.97 11.39
CA GLU A 88 0.17 19.41 11.49
C GLU A 88 0.17 20.14 10.13
N GLN A 89 0.11 19.39 9.02
CA GLN A 89 0.05 19.93 7.67
C GLN A 89 -1.39 19.87 7.13
N PRO A 90 -1.80 20.88 6.35
CA PRO A 90 -3.08 20.78 5.65
C PRO A 90 -3.02 19.64 4.63
N LYS A 91 -4.16 18.96 4.47
CA LYS A 91 -4.35 17.85 3.51
C LYS A 91 -3.87 18.21 2.09
N THR A 92 -3.93 19.48 1.69
CA THR A 92 -3.50 19.98 0.39
C THR A 92 -1.99 20.04 0.19
N ARG A 93 -1.20 19.95 1.27
CA ARG A 93 0.27 19.95 1.23
C ARG A 93 0.88 18.61 1.61
N LEU A 94 0.05 17.58 1.77
CA LEU A 94 0.50 16.23 2.11
C LEU A 94 0.13 15.26 0.98
N CYS A 95 1.14 14.61 0.41
CA CYS A 95 0.88 13.49 -0.49
C CYS A 95 0.34 12.31 0.31
N ARG A 96 -0.87 11.86 -0.05
CA ARG A 96 -1.60 10.75 0.59
C ARG A 96 -2.05 9.68 -0.40
N ALA A 97 -1.59 9.80 -1.65
CA ALA A 97 -2.02 8.97 -2.76
C ALA A 97 -1.83 7.48 -2.50
N CYS A 98 -0.79 7.09 -1.77
CA CYS A 98 -0.53 5.69 -1.41
C CYS A 98 -1.63 5.08 -0.54
N PHE A 99 -2.43 5.89 0.17
CA PHE A 99 -3.49 5.46 1.05
C PHE A 99 -4.88 5.54 0.39
N ASP A 100 -5.18 6.64 -0.30
CA ASP A 100 -6.51 6.93 -0.87
C ASP A 100 -6.57 6.99 -2.39
N GLY A 101 -5.43 6.99 -3.09
CA GLY A 101 -5.34 7.03 -4.54
C GLY A 101 -5.46 8.43 -5.15
N GLU A 102 -5.51 9.49 -4.34
CA GLU A 102 -5.59 10.86 -4.84
C GLU A 102 -4.19 11.42 -5.10
N TYR A 103 -3.74 11.33 -6.35
CA TYR A 103 -2.45 11.85 -6.80
C TYR A 103 -2.53 13.36 -7.10
N PRO A 104 -1.79 14.21 -6.37
CA PRO A 104 -1.84 15.67 -6.54
C PRO A 104 -1.17 16.16 -7.83
N ILE A 105 -0.27 15.37 -8.40
CA ILE A 105 0.38 15.63 -9.68
C ILE A 105 -0.13 14.59 -10.67
N GLU A 106 -0.60 15.06 -11.82
CA GLU A 106 -1.05 14.20 -12.91
C GLU A 106 0.02 13.18 -13.27
N LEU A 107 -0.41 11.93 -13.35
CA LEU A 107 0.44 10.85 -13.82
C LEU A 107 0.52 10.92 -15.35
N PRO A 108 1.69 10.64 -15.96
CA PRO A 108 1.83 10.66 -17.41
C PRO A 108 0.77 9.77 -18.09
N ALA A 109 0.06 10.30 -19.08
CA ALA A 109 -0.91 9.52 -19.84
C ALA A 109 -0.19 8.49 -20.74
N GLY A 110 -0.66 7.24 -20.72
CA GLY A 110 -0.13 6.15 -21.54
C GLY A 110 0.68 5.13 -20.73
N ASN A 111 1.07 4.04 -21.39
CA ASN A 111 1.63 2.79 -20.87
C ASN A 111 2.99 2.90 -20.11
N LEU A 112 3.31 4.06 -19.55
CA LEU A 112 4.53 4.43 -18.83
C LEU A 112 4.23 4.75 -17.35
N ILE A 113 3.33 3.97 -16.75
CA ILE A 113 3.03 4.05 -15.32
C ILE A 113 3.43 2.70 -14.73
N GLY A 114 4.41 2.67 -13.83
CA GLY A 114 4.88 1.44 -13.20
C GLY A 114 6.19 1.62 -12.45
N LYS A 115 6.40 0.77 -11.44
CA LYS A 115 7.62 0.69 -10.61
C LYS A 115 8.93 0.68 -11.43
N HIS A 116 8.86 0.11 -12.63
CA HIS A 116 10.01 -0.17 -13.48
C HIS A 116 10.21 0.82 -14.65
N VAL A 117 9.46 1.93 -14.68
CA VAL A 117 9.55 2.91 -15.79
C VAL A 117 10.96 3.47 -15.94
N LEU A 118 11.67 3.68 -14.83
CA LEU A 118 13.06 4.16 -14.84
C LEU A 118 14.10 3.02 -14.98
N GLU A 119 13.68 1.77 -14.77
CA GLU A 119 14.52 0.57 -14.90
C GLU A 119 14.52 -0.01 -16.33
N GLY A 120 13.81 0.62 -17.27
CA GLY A 120 13.71 0.19 -18.67
C GLY A 120 12.84 -1.06 -18.89
N VAL A 121 12.32 -1.66 -17.82
CA VAL A 121 11.42 -2.83 -17.87
C VAL A 121 9.98 -2.34 -17.75
N GLY A 122 9.47 -1.66 -18.78
CA GLY A 122 8.08 -1.19 -18.79
C GLY A 122 7.09 -2.35 -18.69
N ARG A 123 6.67 -2.73 -17.47
CA ARG A 123 5.59 -3.69 -17.27
C ARG A 123 4.27 -2.93 -17.35
N ARG A 124 3.48 -3.26 -18.37
CA ARG A 124 2.15 -2.68 -18.63
C ARG A 124 1.32 -2.66 -17.34
N VAL A 125 1.01 -1.48 -16.82
CA VAL A 125 -0.22 -1.26 -16.06
C VAL A 125 -1.32 -1.08 -17.09
N ALA A 126 -1.59 -2.15 -17.84
CA ALA A 126 -2.87 -2.25 -18.53
C ALA A 126 -3.93 -2.52 -17.46
N ASP A 127 -5.18 -2.18 -17.76
CA ASP A 127 -6.41 -2.54 -17.04
C ASP A 127 -6.56 -4.06 -16.90
N ALA A 128 -5.59 -4.71 -16.26
CA ALA A 128 -5.58 -6.12 -16.02
C ALA A 128 -6.69 -6.37 -15.00
N PRO A 129 -7.66 -7.24 -15.33
CA PRO A 129 -8.61 -7.68 -14.33
C PRO A 129 -7.83 -8.20 -13.14
N ASP A 130 -8.33 -7.94 -11.93
CA ASP A 130 -7.80 -8.61 -10.75
C ASP A 130 -7.90 -10.15 -10.91
N ALA A 131 -7.33 -10.91 -9.99
CA ALA A 131 -7.38 -12.37 -10.05
C ALA A 131 -8.83 -12.95 -10.04
N LEU A 132 -9.84 -12.10 -9.87
CA LEU A 132 -11.27 -12.40 -9.83
C LEU A 132 -12.04 -11.85 -11.05
N GLY A 133 -11.39 -11.20 -12.01
CA GLY A 133 -12.02 -10.70 -13.23
C GLY A 133 -12.54 -9.26 -13.16
N HIS A 134 -12.30 -8.52 -12.07
CA HIS A 134 -12.79 -7.15 -11.92
C HIS A 134 -11.87 -6.14 -12.59
N VAL A 135 -12.45 -5.27 -13.41
CA VAL A 135 -11.75 -4.12 -13.99
C VAL A 135 -11.34 -3.19 -12.85
N VAL A 136 -10.03 -2.99 -12.68
CA VAL A 136 -9.50 -2.04 -11.70
C VAL A 136 -9.94 -0.63 -12.13
N PRO A 137 -10.63 0.14 -11.27
CA PRO A 137 -11.07 1.48 -11.64
C PRO A 137 -9.87 2.37 -11.99
N PRO A 138 -10.03 3.28 -12.96
CA PRO A 138 -8.94 4.13 -13.43
C PRO A 138 -8.38 4.97 -12.27
N LEU A 139 -7.08 5.24 -12.31
CA LEU A 139 -6.43 6.20 -11.41
C LEU A 139 -7.06 7.57 -11.64
N VAL A 140 -7.89 8.02 -10.71
CA VAL A 140 -8.58 9.31 -10.83
C VAL A 140 -7.61 10.41 -10.39
N ALA A 141 -7.09 11.16 -11.36
CA ALA A 141 -6.43 12.43 -11.07
C ALA A 141 -7.51 13.43 -10.61
N THR A 142 -7.32 14.04 -9.44
CA THR A 142 -8.13 15.20 -9.06
C THR A 142 -7.50 16.42 -9.71
N SER A 143 -8.22 17.04 -10.65
CA SER A 143 -7.85 18.31 -11.29
C SER A 143 -7.99 19.48 -10.29
N GLY A 144 -7.21 19.44 -9.22
CA GLY A 144 -7.07 20.54 -8.26
C GLY A 144 -5.83 21.35 -8.61
N GLY A 145 -5.97 22.34 -9.50
CA GLY A 145 -4.88 23.22 -9.91
C GLY A 145 -4.26 23.94 -8.72
N ALA A 146 -3.07 23.51 -8.31
CA ALA A 146 -2.20 24.27 -7.43
C ALA A 146 -1.39 25.23 -8.30
N THR A 147 -1.80 26.50 -8.36
CA THR A 147 -0.98 27.59 -8.89
C THR A 147 0.32 27.65 -8.07
N VAL A 148 1.41 27.19 -8.66
CA VAL A 148 2.76 27.35 -8.13
C VAL A 148 3.10 28.83 -8.16
N HIS A 149 2.90 29.52 -7.04
CA HIS A 149 3.46 30.84 -6.82
C HIS A 149 4.94 30.65 -6.48
N ARG A 150 5.82 30.92 -7.46
CA ARG A 150 7.26 31.06 -7.21
C ARG A 150 7.54 32.48 -6.66
N PRO A 151 8.44 32.63 -5.67
CA PRO A 151 9.07 33.91 -5.37
C PRO A 151 10.07 34.31 -6.47
#